data_AF-A0A3C1U7N3-F1
#
_entry.id   AF-A0A3C1U7N3-F1
#
_cell.length_a   1.000
_cell.length_b   1.000
_cell.length_c   1.000
_cell.angle_alpha   90.00
_cell.angle_beta   90.00
_cell.angle_gamma   90.00
#
_symmetry.space_group_name_H-M   'P 1'
#
loop_
_entity.id
_entity.type
_entity.pdbx_description
1 polymer ?
#
loop_
_entity_poly.entity_id
_entity_poly.type
_entity_poly.pdbx_seq_one_letter_code
_entity_poly.pdbx_strand_id
1 'polypeptide(L)'
;MREDIPSVRENNATIPQSLDNIIIKSTAKNKANRYKTAGEMLDDLNQSLDEKHVNDAKLVFPEDKQNGDTILIPEVSGMREKKRPNFAYAVIGIGLTILSGIVITMIIVLGGMFEPVSKAVKIPDVVGMTLEEARSELNALVISVSSVKYQLTDDIPEGEVIQISPKAGVEVEKGSSVVLTISEGIYVVVGDYANRNIEEVREELKTLKITIRVENTPNSTLEAGTIISQELLVPGQKLDPQRQYEIKFYVASDVEFIIPQVVGMGVETAKAMLESDGATVVATQKSTEGMSEEEIAALVRNVVVEVTPSAGSYYIQGENNVITLYYY
;
A
#
# COMPACT_ATOMS: atom_id res chain seq x y z
N MET A 1 50.13 0.91 34.87
CA MET A 1 49.90 -0.29 34.04
C MET A 1 51.22 -0.63 33.35
N ARG A 2 51.70 -1.87 33.51
CA ARG A 2 53.14 -2.19 33.59
C ARG A 2 53.60 -3.31 32.65
N GLU A 3 52.88 -3.59 31.55
CA GLU A 3 53.26 -4.65 30.62
C GLU A 3 53.07 -4.18 29.17
N ASP A 4 53.95 -4.66 28.29
CA ASP A 4 53.88 -4.42 26.85
C ASP A 4 52.69 -5.17 26.24
N ILE A 5 52.11 -4.62 25.18
CA ILE A 5 50.93 -5.20 24.54
C ILE A 5 51.34 -6.50 23.83
N PRO A 6 50.64 -7.63 24.07
CA PRO A 6 50.94 -8.90 23.41
C PRO A 6 50.71 -8.79 21.90
N SER A 7 51.48 -9.57 21.11
CA SER A 7 51.35 -9.53 19.65
C SER A 7 50.00 -10.11 19.21
N VAL A 8 49.35 -9.49 18.22
CA VAL A 8 48.08 -10.02 17.69
C VAL A 8 48.28 -11.36 16.96
N ARG A 9 49.52 -11.65 16.54
CA ARG A 9 49.90 -12.92 15.91
C ARG A 9 49.91 -14.10 16.88
N GLU A 10 49.98 -13.84 18.19
CA GLU A 10 49.83 -14.88 19.22
C GLU A 10 48.42 -15.49 19.21
N ASN A 11 47.42 -14.68 18.83
CA ASN A 11 46.02 -15.13 18.70
C ASN A 11 45.65 -15.53 17.26
N ASN A 12 46.32 -14.97 16.24
CA ASN A 12 46.10 -15.32 14.85
C ASN A 12 47.39 -15.25 14.01
N ALA A 13 48.00 -16.42 13.75
CA ALA A 13 49.25 -16.53 13.02
C ALA A 13 49.16 -16.16 11.51
N THR A 14 47.95 -16.06 10.93
CA THR A 14 47.76 -15.70 9.52
C THR A 14 47.91 -14.20 9.25
N ILE A 15 47.96 -13.38 10.30
CA ILE A 15 48.17 -11.94 10.19
C ILE A 15 49.64 -11.67 9.77
N PRO A 16 49.87 -10.86 8.71
CA PRO A 16 51.21 -10.44 8.30
C PRO A 16 51.97 -9.69 9.41
N GLN A 17 53.30 -9.86 9.50
CA GLN A 17 54.10 -9.18 10.52
C GLN A 17 54.13 -7.65 10.34
N SER A 18 54.02 -7.18 9.09
CA SER A 18 53.83 -5.77 8.74
C SER A 18 52.66 -5.11 9.48
N LEU A 19 51.50 -5.79 9.54
CA LEU A 19 50.31 -5.25 10.22
C LEU A 19 50.47 -5.24 11.74
N ASP A 20 51.10 -6.27 12.32
CA ASP A 20 51.44 -6.32 13.76
C ASP A 20 52.42 -5.20 14.14
N ASN A 21 53.38 -4.87 13.27
CA ASN A 21 54.32 -3.77 13.48
C ASN A 21 53.63 -2.40 13.52
N ILE A 22 52.58 -2.18 12.71
CA ILE A 22 51.78 -0.94 12.75
C ILE A 22 51.07 -0.80 14.10
N ILE A 23 50.56 -1.90 14.65
CA ILE A 23 49.91 -1.92 15.96
C ILE A 23 50.94 -1.63 17.06
N ILE A 24 52.10 -2.28 17.02
CA ILE A 24 53.22 -2.05 17.96
C ILE A 24 53.67 -0.58 17.92
N LYS A 25 53.79 0.03 16.73
CA LYS A 25 54.18 1.44 16.55
C LYS A 25 53.11 2.42 17.01
N SER A 26 51.84 2.13 16.74
CA SER A 26 50.71 2.99 17.17
C SER A 26 50.52 2.97 18.68
N THR A 27 50.81 1.83 19.31
CA THR A 27 50.60 1.61 20.75
C THR A 27 51.88 1.77 21.59
N ALA A 28 53.01 2.15 20.98
CA ALA A 28 54.29 2.29 21.65
C ALA A 28 54.20 3.19 22.90
N LYS A 29 54.88 2.81 23.99
CA LYS A 29 54.82 3.55 25.26
C LYS A 29 55.39 4.96 25.17
N ASN A 30 56.54 5.10 24.52
CA ASN A 30 57.18 6.40 24.28
C ASN A 30 56.54 7.07 23.05
N LYS A 31 56.10 8.32 23.20
CA LYS A 31 55.53 9.12 22.10
C LYS A 31 56.51 9.27 20.93
N ALA A 32 57.82 9.28 21.19
CA ALA A 32 58.86 9.38 20.17
C ALA A 32 58.92 8.16 19.23
N ASN A 33 58.41 7.00 19.70
CA ASN A 33 58.39 5.75 18.94
C ASN A 33 57.10 5.55 18.13
N ARG A 34 56.14 6.49 18.22
CA ARG A 34 54.87 6.46 17.45
C ARG A 34 55.00 7.23 16.14
N TYR A 35 54.06 7.00 15.23
CA TYR A 35 53.89 7.79 14.01
C TYR A 35 53.83 9.29 14.30
N LYS A 36 54.57 10.08 13.50
CA LYS A 36 54.61 11.54 13.65
C LYS A 36 53.40 12.21 13.01
N THR A 37 52.85 11.62 11.95
CA THR A 37 51.71 12.14 11.18
C THR A 37 50.77 11.01 10.78
N ALA A 38 49.51 11.35 10.46
CA ALA A 38 48.55 10.39 9.92
C ALA A 38 48.95 9.87 8.52
N GLY A 39 49.72 10.66 7.76
CA GLY A 39 50.25 10.25 6.46
C GLY A 39 51.23 9.09 6.56
N GLU A 40 52.17 9.15 7.51
CA GLU A 40 53.14 8.06 7.74
C GLU A 40 52.44 6.74 8.12
N MET A 41 51.34 6.81 8.87
CA MET A 41 50.53 5.64 9.22
C MET A 41 49.75 5.09 8.01
N LEU A 42 49.24 5.98 7.14
CA LEU A 42 48.54 5.59 5.92
C LEU A 42 49.47 4.89 4.94
N ASP A 43 50.70 5.36 4.80
CA ASP A 43 51.72 4.76 3.93
C ASP A 43 52.06 3.33 4.37
N ASP A 44 52.23 3.10 5.67
CA ASP A 44 52.47 1.77 6.24
C ASP A 44 51.24 0.85 6.08
N LEU A 45 50.01 1.36 6.28
CA LEU A 45 48.78 0.59 6.08
C LEU A 45 48.60 0.14 4.63
N ASN A 46 48.90 1.00 3.65
CA ASN A 46 48.82 0.67 2.23
C ASN A 46 49.83 -0.41 1.82
N GLN A 47 50.99 -0.46 2.47
CA GLN A 47 52.04 -1.46 2.22
C GLN A 47 51.89 -2.73 3.06
N SER A 48 51.00 -2.71 4.07
CA SER A 48 50.87 -3.80 5.04
C SER A 48 50.41 -5.14 4.46
N LEU A 49 49.75 -5.13 3.29
CA LEU A 49 49.23 -6.33 2.62
C LEU A 49 50.05 -6.75 1.39
N ASP A 50 51.18 -6.10 1.11
CA ASP A 50 52.08 -6.51 0.03
C ASP A 50 52.85 -7.79 0.43
N GLU A 51 52.92 -8.77 -0.48
CA GLU A 51 53.55 -10.08 -0.26
C GLU A 51 55.02 -9.94 0.18
N LYS A 52 55.68 -8.84 -0.19
CA LYS A 52 57.08 -8.53 0.17
C LYS A 52 57.28 -8.22 1.66
N HIS A 53 56.25 -7.75 2.33
CA HIS A 53 56.30 -7.27 3.73
C HIS A 53 55.73 -8.28 4.74
N VAL A 54 55.25 -9.44 4.27
CA VAL A 54 54.67 -10.50 5.10
C VAL A 54 55.67 -11.06 6.12
N ASN A 55 56.96 -11.10 5.76
CA ASN A 55 58.05 -11.66 6.57
C ASN A 55 58.97 -10.59 7.19
N ASP A 56 58.49 -9.34 7.30
CA ASP A 56 59.25 -8.29 7.98
C ASP A 56 59.60 -8.72 9.41
N ALA A 57 60.73 -8.27 9.93
CA ALA A 57 61.10 -8.57 11.32
C ALA A 57 60.12 -7.87 12.28
N LYS A 58 59.84 -8.50 13.42
CA LYS A 58 59.03 -7.88 14.49
C LYS A 58 59.70 -6.57 14.93
N LEU A 59 58.91 -5.49 14.97
CA LEU A 59 59.38 -4.19 15.41
C LEU A 59 59.70 -4.25 16.91
N VAL A 60 60.96 -4.01 17.25
CA VAL A 60 61.44 -3.90 18.62
C VAL A 60 61.99 -2.49 18.80
N PHE A 61 61.43 -1.75 19.74
CA PHE A 61 61.97 -0.45 20.09
C PHE A 61 63.25 -0.64 20.91
N PRO A 62 64.27 0.24 20.73
CA PRO A 62 65.38 0.28 21.65
C PRO A 62 64.83 0.44 23.08
N GLU A 63 65.26 -0.40 24.01
CA GLU A 63 64.95 -0.17 25.42
C GLU A 63 65.52 1.18 25.82
N ASP A 64 64.63 2.11 26.18
CA ASP A 64 65.04 3.30 26.89
C ASP A 64 65.65 2.83 28.22
N LYS A 65 66.98 2.82 28.33
CA LYS A 65 67.73 2.72 29.60
C LYS A 65 67.45 3.90 30.55
N GLN A 66 66.32 4.59 30.39
CA GLN A 66 65.83 5.64 31.26
C GLN A 66 64.67 5.14 32.13
N ASN A 67 64.70 3.85 32.47
CA ASN A 67 63.93 3.35 33.60
C ASN A 67 64.65 3.78 34.89
N GLY A 68 64.34 4.98 35.37
CA GLY A 68 64.29 5.26 36.81
C GLY A 68 65.54 5.71 37.57
N ASP A 69 66.70 5.95 36.95
CA ASP A 69 67.83 6.54 37.67
C ASP A 69 67.95 8.05 37.43
N THR A 70 68.00 8.79 38.54
CA THR A 70 68.27 10.23 38.58
C THR A 70 69.64 10.48 37.96
N ILE A 71 69.67 11.10 36.78
CA ILE A 71 70.92 11.51 36.13
C ILE A 71 71.50 12.70 36.92
N LEU A 72 72.52 12.44 37.73
CA LEU A 72 73.40 13.49 38.24
C LEU A 72 74.29 13.97 37.08
N ILE A 73 73.96 15.13 36.53
CA ILE A 73 74.80 15.81 35.53
C ILE A 73 76.04 16.36 36.25
N PRO A 74 77.27 16.01 35.84
CA PRO A 74 78.45 16.69 36.33
C PRO A 74 78.54 18.09 35.72
N GLU A 75 78.97 19.03 36.55
CA GLU A 75 79.07 20.44 36.24
C GLU A 75 80.00 20.70 35.06
N VAL A 76 79.44 21.16 33.94
CA VAL A 76 80.21 21.70 32.81
C VAL A 76 80.15 23.22 32.89
N SER A 77 81.28 23.75 33.35
CA SER A 77 81.67 25.16 33.29
C SER A 77 81.61 25.71 31.87
N GLY A 78 80.96 26.86 31.74
CA GLY A 78 81.32 27.88 30.77
C GLY A 78 80.66 27.73 29.40
N MET A 79 79.64 28.57 29.16
CA MET A 79 79.76 29.61 28.13
C MET A 79 78.58 30.59 28.18
N ARG A 80 78.97 31.88 28.19
CA ARG A 80 78.22 33.12 27.95
C ARG A 80 76.80 32.96 27.39
N GLU A 81 75.83 33.55 28.10
CA GLU A 81 74.56 33.96 27.49
C GLU A 81 74.24 35.45 27.71
N LYS A 82 73.71 35.98 26.61
CA LYS A 82 73.21 37.34 26.33
C LYS A 82 72.06 37.74 27.27
N LYS A 83 71.97 39.04 27.59
CA LYS A 83 70.81 39.68 28.24
C LYS A 83 69.49 39.23 27.62
N ARG A 84 68.64 38.55 28.41
CA ARG A 84 67.24 38.22 28.09
C ARG A 84 66.31 39.28 28.72
N PRO A 85 65.20 39.69 28.07
CA PRO A 85 64.25 40.65 28.64
C PRO A 85 63.35 39.99 29.70
N ASN A 86 62.77 40.80 30.59
CA ASN A 86 62.06 40.40 31.80
C ASN A 86 60.85 39.47 31.53
N PHE A 87 60.94 38.24 32.04
CA PHE A 87 59.99 37.11 31.90
C PHE A 87 58.58 37.35 32.46
N ALA A 88 58.36 38.40 33.27
CA ALA A 88 57.06 38.66 33.89
C ALA A 88 55.93 39.03 32.90
N TYR A 89 56.25 39.70 31.79
CA TYR A 89 55.24 40.16 30.82
C TYR A 89 54.81 39.07 29.82
N ALA A 90 55.63 38.02 29.63
CA ALA A 90 55.31 36.93 28.72
C ALA A 90 54.18 36.01 29.25
N VAL A 91 54.15 35.79 30.57
CA VAL A 91 53.11 34.96 31.22
C VAL A 91 51.77 35.70 31.31
N ILE A 92 51.80 37.02 31.55
CA ILE A 92 50.59 37.86 31.58
C ILE A 92 49.99 38.02 30.17
N GLY A 93 50.83 38.14 29.14
CA GLY A 93 50.40 38.24 27.74
C GLY A 93 49.67 36.98 27.23
N ILE A 94 50.13 35.78 27.59
CA ILE A 94 49.50 34.51 27.17
C ILE A 94 48.17 34.28 27.91
N GLY A 95 48.09 34.68 29.19
CA GLY A 95 46.83 34.63 29.94
C GLY A 95 45.75 35.54 29.35
N LEU A 96 46.13 36.76 28.93
CA LEU A 96 45.21 37.74 28.34
C LEU A 96 44.74 37.35 26.92
N THR A 97 45.55 36.65 26.12
CA THR A 97 45.12 36.19 24.79
C THR A 97 44.16 35.00 24.87
N ILE A 98 44.35 34.11 25.83
CA ILE A 98 43.41 33.00 26.07
C ILE A 98 42.08 33.56 26.63
N LEU A 99 42.14 34.52 27.55
CA LEU A 99 40.94 35.17 28.09
C LEU A 99 40.20 35.97 27.02
N SER A 100 40.90 36.74 26.18
CA SER A 100 40.25 37.51 25.11
C SER A 100 39.65 36.60 24.05
N GLY A 101 40.29 35.47 23.73
CA GLY A 101 39.73 34.45 22.85
C GLY A 101 38.40 33.91 23.40
N ILE A 102 38.37 33.52 24.68
CA ILE A 102 37.14 33.02 25.33
C ILE A 102 36.07 34.11 25.37
N VAL A 103 36.41 35.35 25.70
CA VAL A 103 35.47 36.48 25.75
C VAL A 103 34.94 36.82 24.35
N ILE A 104 35.77 36.81 23.31
CA ILE A 104 35.35 37.00 21.92
C ILE A 104 34.41 35.86 21.50
N THR A 105 34.75 34.62 21.84
CA THR A 105 33.89 33.46 21.54
C THR A 105 32.55 33.56 22.27
N MET A 106 32.56 34.02 23.53
CA MET A 106 31.38 34.21 24.35
C MET A 106 30.52 35.39 23.87
N ILE A 107 31.13 36.47 23.36
CA ILE A 107 30.45 37.61 22.72
C ILE A 107 29.85 37.19 21.36
N ILE A 108 30.53 36.34 20.59
CA ILE A 108 29.99 35.79 19.33
C ILE A 108 28.76 34.91 19.61
N VAL A 109 28.80 34.12 20.69
CA VAL A 109 27.69 33.23 21.10
C VAL A 109 26.53 34.02 21.74
N LEU A 110 26.79 34.96 22.65
CA LEU A 110 25.74 35.80 23.27
C LEU A 110 25.19 36.88 22.34
N GLY A 111 25.99 37.34 21.37
CA GLY A 111 25.62 38.38 20.40
C GLY A 111 24.75 37.89 19.24
N GLY A 112 24.37 36.60 19.21
CA GLY A 112 23.47 36.05 18.19
C GLY A 112 24.10 35.91 16.80
N MET A 113 25.44 35.97 16.68
CA MET A 113 26.13 35.90 15.37
C MET A 113 26.23 34.48 14.80
N PHE A 114 25.70 33.49 15.53
CA PHE A 114 25.49 32.10 15.11
C PHE A 114 24.07 31.70 15.51
N GLU A 115 23.06 32.19 14.79
CA GLU A 115 21.75 31.55 14.82
C GLU A 115 21.93 30.11 14.31
N PRO A 116 21.53 29.06 15.04
CA PRO A 116 21.46 27.74 14.46
C PRO A 116 20.47 27.87 13.30
N VAL A 117 20.96 27.76 12.06
CA VAL A 117 20.12 27.80 10.87
C VAL A 117 19.22 26.57 10.95
N SER A 118 18.04 26.71 11.53
CA SER A 118 17.01 25.68 11.50
C SER A 118 16.64 25.54 10.03
N LYS A 119 17.11 24.48 9.37
CA LYS A 119 16.71 24.13 8.01
C LYS A 119 15.30 23.52 7.98
N ALA A 120 14.48 23.80 8.99
CA ALA A 120 13.11 23.34 9.05
C ALA A 120 12.24 24.25 8.16
N VAL A 121 11.37 23.64 7.37
CA VAL A 121 10.36 24.30 6.55
C VAL A 121 9.02 23.64 6.83
N LYS A 122 7.97 24.45 6.93
CA LYS A 122 6.61 23.96 7.11
C LYS A 122 6.07 23.41 5.81
N ILE A 123 5.44 22.24 5.88
CA ILE A 123 4.72 21.68 4.74
C ILE A 123 3.50 22.56 4.44
N PRO A 124 3.36 23.09 3.21
CA PRO A 124 2.21 23.87 2.81
C PRO A 124 0.96 22.98 2.68
N ASP A 125 -0.22 23.58 2.76
CA ASP A 125 -1.46 22.87 2.50
C ASP A 125 -1.71 22.80 0.99
N VAL A 126 -1.51 21.62 0.43
CA VAL A 126 -1.66 21.34 -1.00
C VAL A 126 -2.90 20.49 -1.30
N VAL A 127 -3.78 20.29 -0.31
CA VAL A 127 -5.04 19.55 -0.50
C VAL A 127 -5.96 20.33 -1.45
N GLY A 128 -6.56 19.63 -2.42
CA GLY A 128 -7.38 20.23 -3.48
C GLY A 128 -6.59 20.85 -4.65
N MET A 129 -5.25 20.86 -4.58
CA MET A 129 -4.43 21.28 -5.72
C MET A 129 -4.22 20.13 -6.70
N THR A 130 -3.91 20.47 -7.95
CA THR A 130 -3.46 19.47 -8.93
C THR A 130 -2.07 18.94 -8.57
N LEU A 131 -1.70 17.76 -9.07
CA LEU A 131 -0.37 17.19 -8.87
C LEU A 131 0.77 18.14 -9.26
N GLU A 132 0.61 18.85 -10.37
CA GLU A 132 1.63 19.76 -10.90
C GLU A 132 1.77 21.02 -10.03
N GLU A 133 0.66 21.59 -9.58
CA GLU A 133 0.64 22.73 -8.65
C GLU A 133 1.27 22.35 -7.30
N ALA A 134 0.83 21.22 -6.71
CA ALA A 134 1.36 20.71 -5.46
C ALA A 134 2.88 20.43 -5.55
N ARG A 135 3.33 19.85 -6.67
CA ARG A 135 4.77 19.63 -6.92
C ARG A 135 5.53 20.93 -7.01
N SER A 136 5.00 21.92 -7.73
CA SER A 136 5.63 23.23 -7.87
C SER A 136 5.82 23.90 -6.50
N GLU A 137 4.77 23.88 -5.67
CA GLU A 137 4.79 24.52 -4.34
C GLU A 137 5.72 23.81 -3.36
N LEU A 138 5.74 22.48 -3.36
CA LEU A 138 6.67 21.70 -2.53
C LEU A 138 8.13 21.88 -2.98
N ASN A 139 8.39 21.90 -4.29
CA ASN A 139 9.73 22.09 -4.84
C ASN A 139 10.28 23.49 -4.53
N ALA A 140 9.43 24.52 -4.48
CA ALA A 140 9.82 25.88 -4.08
C ALA A 140 10.39 25.92 -2.65
N LEU A 141 9.99 24.97 -1.80
CA LEU A 141 10.45 24.79 -0.43
C LEU A 141 11.57 23.75 -0.28
N VAL A 142 12.10 23.23 -1.39
CA VAL A 142 13.09 22.15 -1.42
C VAL A 142 12.55 20.86 -0.79
N ILE A 143 11.25 20.62 -0.91
CA ILE A 143 10.59 19.38 -0.49
C ILE A 143 10.29 18.56 -1.74
N SER A 144 10.72 17.30 -1.79
CA SER A 144 10.53 16.43 -2.95
C SER A 144 9.36 15.47 -2.76
N VAL A 145 8.70 15.08 -3.85
CA VAL A 145 7.64 14.05 -3.82
C VAL A 145 8.29 12.68 -4.08
N SER A 146 8.29 11.81 -3.06
CA SER A 146 8.88 10.46 -3.16
C SER A 146 8.01 9.48 -3.92
N SER A 147 6.70 9.53 -3.70
CA SER A 147 5.72 8.65 -4.33
C SER A 147 4.35 9.31 -4.37
N VAL A 148 3.55 8.84 -5.32
CA VAL A 148 2.16 9.24 -5.50
C VAL A 148 1.31 7.99 -5.34
N LYS A 149 0.35 8.06 -4.43
CA LYS A 149 -0.71 7.07 -4.26
C LYS A 149 -1.98 7.59 -4.89
N TYR A 150 -2.84 6.67 -5.28
CA TYR A 150 -4.12 6.97 -5.90
C TYR A 150 -5.22 6.32 -5.09
N GLN A 151 -6.31 7.05 -4.88
CA GLN A 151 -7.45 6.58 -4.09
C GLN A 151 -8.75 7.21 -4.60
N LEU A 152 -9.81 6.42 -4.67
CA LEU A 152 -11.16 6.92 -4.93
C LEU A 152 -11.71 7.72 -3.74
N THR A 153 -12.46 8.79 -4.03
CA THR A 153 -13.06 9.68 -3.03
C THR A 153 -14.56 9.80 -3.22
N ASP A 154 -15.24 10.43 -2.28
CA ASP A 154 -16.67 10.74 -2.35
C ASP A 154 -16.96 12.18 -2.79
N ASP A 155 -15.98 13.09 -2.68
CA ASP A 155 -16.18 14.53 -2.87
C ASP A 155 -15.11 15.23 -3.71
N ILE A 156 -13.89 14.66 -3.82
CA ILE A 156 -12.77 15.31 -4.49
C ILE A 156 -12.67 14.88 -5.98
N PRO A 157 -12.69 15.82 -6.93
CA PRO A 157 -12.50 15.52 -8.35
C PRO A 157 -11.22 14.76 -8.65
N GLU A 158 -11.20 14.05 -9.78
CA GLU A 158 -10.02 13.30 -10.24
C GLU A 158 -8.82 14.23 -10.45
N GLY A 159 -7.63 13.78 -10.03
CA GLY A 159 -6.37 14.48 -10.27
C GLY A 159 -5.97 15.50 -9.18
N GLU A 160 -6.83 15.73 -8.19
CA GLU A 160 -6.55 16.60 -7.05
C GLU A 160 -5.93 15.84 -5.87
N VAL A 161 -5.10 16.53 -5.08
CA VAL A 161 -4.46 15.96 -3.89
C VAL A 161 -5.49 15.84 -2.76
N ILE A 162 -5.65 14.62 -2.25
CA ILE A 162 -6.50 14.30 -1.09
C ILE A 162 -5.70 14.47 0.20
N GLN A 163 -4.47 13.97 0.19
CA GLN A 163 -3.68 13.83 1.40
C GLN A 163 -2.19 13.92 1.10
N ILE A 164 -1.47 14.59 1.97
CA ILE A 164 -0.01 14.62 2.02
C ILE A 164 0.50 13.95 3.31
N SER A 165 1.60 13.22 3.21
CA SER A 165 2.29 12.61 4.36
C SER A 165 3.79 12.94 4.32
N PRO A 166 4.35 13.59 5.36
CA PRO A 166 3.69 14.10 6.58
C PRO A 166 2.62 15.16 6.30
N LYS A 167 1.68 15.35 7.24
CA LYS A 167 0.54 16.27 7.07
C LYS A 167 1.00 17.73 6.93
N ALA A 168 0.17 18.54 6.26
CA ALA A 168 0.36 19.98 6.17
C ALA A 168 0.57 20.62 7.56
N GLY A 169 1.40 21.67 7.61
CA GLY A 169 1.79 22.37 8.84
C GLY A 169 2.89 21.71 9.66
N VAL A 170 3.26 20.45 9.37
CA VAL A 170 4.41 19.79 10.02
C VAL A 170 5.71 20.43 9.52
N GLU A 171 6.65 20.67 10.43
CA GLU A 171 8.00 21.13 10.10
C GLU A 171 8.89 19.96 9.72
N VAL A 172 9.50 20.05 8.54
CA VAL A 172 10.43 19.05 8.01
C VAL A 172 11.74 19.70 7.58
N GLU A 173 12.83 18.94 7.57
CA GLU A 173 14.11 19.45 7.09
C GLU A 173 14.06 19.71 5.58
N LYS A 174 14.73 20.78 5.11
CA LYS A 174 14.93 21.02 3.67
C LYS A 174 15.57 19.79 3.02
N GLY A 175 15.01 19.35 1.90
CA GLY A 175 15.40 18.11 1.20
C GLY A 175 14.61 16.88 1.64
N SER A 176 13.71 17.01 2.62
CA SER A 176 12.80 15.93 3.01
C SER A 176 11.88 15.56 1.85
N SER A 177 11.41 14.31 1.88
CA SER A 177 10.46 13.81 0.89
C SER A 177 9.08 13.57 1.49
N VAL A 178 8.04 13.80 0.69
CA VAL A 178 6.64 13.58 1.05
C VAL A 178 5.99 12.56 0.14
N VAL A 179 4.87 12.00 0.58
CA VAL A 179 3.99 11.14 -0.21
C VAL A 179 2.70 11.92 -0.45
N LEU A 180 2.29 12.00 -1.72
CA LEU A 180 0.99 12.56 -2.10
C LEU A 180 0.01 11.42 -2.36
N THR A 181 -1.24 11.62 -1.96
CA THR A 181 -2.37 10.76 -2.31
C THR A 181 -3.31 11.59 -3.17
N ILE A 182 -3.58 11.14 -4.38
CA ILE A 182 -4.37 11.83 -5.40
C ILE A 182 -5.70 11.11 -5.57
N SER A 183 -6.74 11.89 -5.85
CA SER A 183 -8.06 11.38 -6.18
C SER A 183 -8.07 10.70 -7.54
N GLU A 184 -8.52 9.45 -7.58
CA GLU A 184 -8.94 8.75 -8.80
C GLU A 184 -10.34 9.19 -9.26
N GLY A 185 -10.94 10.15 -8.56
CA GLY A 185 -12.28 10.65 -8.82
C GLY A 185 -13.33 10.12 -7.83
N ILE A 186 -14.55 10.58 -8.04
CA ILE A 186 -15.70 10.29 -7.17
C ILE A 186 -16.22 8.88 -7.47
N TYR A 187 -16.14 7.96 -6.50
CA TYR A 187 -16.64 6.61 -6.71
C TYR A 187 -18.16 6.56 -6.80
N VAL A 188 -18.67 5.57 -7.53
CA VAL A 188 -20.09 5.22 -7.56
C VAL A 188 -20.31 3.95 -6.76
N VAL A 189 -21.35 3.92 -5.94
CA VAL A 189 -21.71 2.73 -5.15
C VAL A 189 -22.72 1.90 -5.91
N VAL A 190 -22.46 0.61 -6.05
CA VAL A 190 -23.40 -0.35 -6.66
C VAL A 190 -24.62 -0.51 -5.75
N GLY A 191 -25.81 -0.24 -6.29
CA GLY A 191 -27.07 -0.50 -5.62
C GLY A 191 -27.40 -1.98 -5.47
N ASP A 192 -28.35 -2.29 -4.60
CA ASP A 192 -29.04 -3.57 -4.61
C ASP A 192 -30.21 -3.49 -5.59
N TYR A 193 -30.15 -4.30 -6.65
CA TYR A 193 -31.15 -4.29 -7.72
C TYR A 193 -32.12 -5.47 -7.63
N ALA A 194 -32.02 -6.34 -6.61
CA ALA A 194 -32.94 -7.46 -6.45
C ALA A 194 -34.39 -6.97 -6.24
N ASN A 195 -35.35 -7.70 -6.82
CA ASN A 195 -36.79 -7.39 -6.82
C ASN A 195 -37.17 -6.06 -7.49
N ARG A 196 -36.25 -5.40 -8.20
CA ARG A 196 -36.55 -4.20 -8.99
C ARG A 196 -36.84 -4.57 -10.44
N ASN A 197 -37.52 -3.68 -11.15
CA ASN A 197 -37.77 -3.84 -12.58
C ASN A 197 -36.49 -3.56 -13.40
N ILE A 198 -36.17 -4.44 -14.35
CA ILE A 198 -34.96 -4.33 -15.17
C ILE A 198 -34.90 -3.06 -16.02
N GLU A 199 -36.04 -2.53 -16.48
CA GLU A 199 -36.08 -1.34 -17.32
C GLU A 199 -35.76 -0.08 -16.51
N GLU A 200 -36.25 0.02 -15.28
CA GLU A 200 -35.91 1.11 -14.37
C GLU A 200 -34.42 1.12 -14.03
N VAL A 201 -33.87 -0.06 -13.70
CA VAL A 201 -32.45 -0.23 -13.38
C VAL A 201 -31.58 0.07 -14.59
N ARG A 202 -32.03 -0.27 -15.80
CA ARG A 202 -31.31 0.05 -17.04
C ARG A 202 -31.17 1.56 -17.24
N GLU A 203 -32.21 2.34 -16.97
CA GLU A 203 -32.14 3.80 -17.07
C GLU A 203 -31.27 4.42 -15.97
N GLU A 204 -31.30 3.89 -14.74
CA GLU A 204 -30.41 4.32 -13.65
C GLU A 204 -28.93 4.13 -14.03
N LEU A 205 -28.60 2.94 -14.54
CA LEU A 205 -27.23 2.56 -14.88
C LEU A 205 -26.73 3.13 -16.22
N LYS A 206 -27.61 3.68 -17.06
CA LYS A 206 -27.28 4.24 -18.38
C LYS A 206 -26.30 5.39 -18.35
N THR A 207 -26.32 6.15 -17.26
CA THR A 207 -25.40 7.28 -17.03
C THR A 207 -23.98 6.83 -16.68
N LEU A 208 -23.83 5.56 -16.30
CA LEU A 208 -22.58 4.95 -15.89
C LEU A 208 -21.98 4.13 -17.05
N LYS A 209 -20.66 3.97 -17.05
CA LYS A 209 -19.94 3.12 -18.02
C LYS A 209 -20.10 1.62 -17.72
N ILE A 210 -21.32 1.16 -17.44
CA ILE A 210 -21.63 -0.21 -17.03
C ILE A 210 -22.37 -0.92 -18.15
N THR A 211 -21.84 -2.05 -18.59
CA THR A 211 -22.47 -2.94 -19.57
C THR A 211 -23.42 -3.87 -18.84
N ILE A 212 -24.69 -3.91 -19.26
CA ILE A 212 -25.71 -4.76 -18.64
C ILE A 212 -25.87 -6.03 -19.49
N ARG A 213 -25.71 -7.19 -18.85
CA ARG A 213 -26.11 -8.50 -19.39
C ARG A 213 -27.36 -8.96 -18.68
N VAL A 214 -28.31 -9.49 -19.45
CA VAL A 214 -29.57 -10.02 -18.93
C VAL A 214 -29.65 -11.48 -19.31
N GLU A 215 -29.93 -12.33 -18.33
CA GLU A 215 -30.27 -13.74 -18.52
C GLU A 215 -31.68 -13.97 -18.00
N ASN A 216 -32.58 -14.38 -18.89
CA ASN A 216 -33.97 -14.65 -18.56
C ASN A 216 -34.07 -16.02 -17.89
N THR A 217 -34.75 -16.07 -16.75
CA THR A 217 -34.98 -17.29 -15.98
C THR A 217 -36.48 -17.46 -15.76
N PRO A 218 -37.09 -18.57 -16.22
CA PRO A 218 -38.50 -18.85 -15.98
C PRO A 218 -38.82 -18.78 -14.49
N ASN A 219 -39.83 -18.00 -14.12
CA ASN A 219 -40.24 -17.83 -12.73
C ASN A 219 -41.76 -17.63 -12.64
N SER A 220 -42.44 -18.49 -11.87
CA SER A 220 -43.89 -18.42 -11.69
C SER A 220 -44.35 -17.55 -10.53
N THR A 221 -43.42 -17.05 -9.72
CA THR A 221 -43.71 -16.28 -8.49
C THR A 221 -43.51 -14.79 -8.69
N LEU A 222 -42.48 -14.41 -9.47
CA LEU A 222 -42.14 -13.02 -9.75
C LEU A 222 -42.69 -12.61 -11.11
N GLU A 223 -43.14 -11.37 -11.22
CA GLU A 223 -43.58 -10.79 -12.49
C GLU A 223 -42.41 -10.72 -13.49
N ALA A 224 -42.72 -10.96 -14.77
CA ALA A 224 -41.74 -10.87 -15.85
C ALA A 224 -41.08 -9.49 -15.88
N GLY A 225 -39.76 -9.47 -16.04
CA GLY A 225 -38.94 -8.25 -15.98
C GLY A 225 -38.41 -7.89 -14.58
N THR A 226 -38.79 -8.63 -13.55
CA THR A 226 -38.25 -8.45 -12.18
C THR A 226 -36.87 -9.08 -12.05
N ILE A 227 -35.90 -8.36 -11.51
CA ILE A 227 -34.55 -8.89 -11.25
C ILE A 227 -34.61 -9.85 -10.06
N ILE A 228 -34.20 -11.10 -10.29
CA ILE A 228 -34.05 -12.14 -9.27
C ILE A 228 -32.75 -11.91 -8.49
N SER A 229 -31.66 -11.72 -9.22
CA SER A 229 -30.33 -11.55 -8.65
C SER A 229 -29.38 -10.83 -9.60
N GLN A 230 -28.29 -10.33 -9.03
CA GLN A 230 -27.19 -9.70 -9.76
C GLN A 230 -25.87 -10.45 -9.53
N GLU A 231 -25.03 -10.46 -10.55
CA GLU A 231 -23.69 -11.04 -10.55
C GLU A 231 -22.66 -10.05 -11.11
N LEU A 232 -21.38 -10.38 -10.92
CA LEU A 232 -20.19 -9.61 -11.29
C LEU A 232 -19.96 -8.34 -10.46
N LEU A 233 -21.03 -7.66 -10.05
CA LEU A 233 -20.98 -6.51 -9.17
C LEU A 233 -21.86 -6.74 -7.94
N VAL A 234 -21.30 -6.50 -6.75
CA VAL A 234 -22.00 -6.73 -5.48
C VAL A 234 -22.55 -5.42 -4.91
N PRO A 235 -23.71 -5.44 -4.22
CA PRO A 235 -24.24 -4.26 -3.55
C PRO A 235 -23.22 -3.66 -2.57
N GLY A 236 -23.10 -2.33 -2.58
CA GLY A 236 -22.15 -1.58 -1.74
C GLY A 236 -20.73 -1.50 -2.30
N GLN A 237 -20.42 -2.18 -3.41
CA GLN A 237 -19.12 -2.07 -4.07
C GLN A 237 -18.89 -0.65 -4.59
N LYS A 238 -17.70 -0.10 -4.31
CA LYS A 238 -17.27 1.19 -4.85
C LYS A 238 -16.61 1.00 -6.21
N LEU A 239 -17.10 1.72 -7.22
CA LEU A 239 -16.64 1.67 -8.59
C LEU A 239 -15.97 2.98 -8.99
N ASP A 240 -14.93 2.84 -9.80
CA ASP A 240 -14.26 3.95 -10.47
C ASP A 240 -15.09 4.37 -11.70
N PRO A 241 -15.69 5.57 -11.73
CA PRO A 241 -16.58 6.00 -12.82
C PRO A 241 -15.89 6.04 -14.20
N GLN A 242 -14.55 6.05 -14.25
CA GLN A 242 -13.81 6.08 -15.50
C GLN A 242 -13.64 4.70 -16.12
N ARG A 243 -13.72 3.63 -15.32
CA ARG A 243 -13.56 2.25 -15.78
C ARG A 243 -14.87 1.70 -16.33
N GLN A 244 -14.73 0.79 -17.29
CA GLN A 244 -15.86 -0.01 -17.76
C GLN A 244 -16.05 -1.23 -16.86
N TYR A 245 -17.30 -1.46 -16.48
CA TYR A 245 -17.70 -2.64 -15.73
C TYR A 245 -18.80 -3.39 -16.47
N GLU A 246 -19.03 -4.62 -16.06
CA GLU A 246 -20.11 -5.46 -16.54
C GLU A 246 -20.90 -5.96 -15.34
N ILE A 247 -22.23 -5.87 -15.43
CA ILE A 247 -23.16 -6.44 -14.46
C ILE A 247 -24.06 -7.43 -15.18
N LYS A 248 -24.26 -8.59 -14.56
CA LYS A 248 -25.17 -9.61 -15.07
C LYS A 248 -26.39 -9.69 -14.17
N PHE A 249 -27.58 -9.58 -14.74
CA PHE A 249 -28.84 -9.78 -14.04
C PHE A 249 -29.51 -11.06 -14.48
N TYR A 250 -30.01 -11.82 -13.52
CA TYR A 250 -31.00 -12.86 -13.76
C TYR A 250 -32.37 -12.23 -13.59
N VAL A 251 -33.16 -12.25 -14.66
CA VAL A 251 -34.45 -11.59 -14.71
C VAL A 251 -35.54 -12.65 -14.83
N ALA A 252 -36.59 -12.51 -14.02
CA ALA A 252 -37.77 -13.34 -14.11
C ALA A 252 -38.38 -13.19 -15.50
N SER A 253 -38.61 -14.33 -16.16
CA SER A 253 -39.38 -14.41 -17.39
C SER A 253 -40.59 -15.31 -17.20
N ASP A 254 -41.58 -15.14 -18.07
CA ASP A 254 -42.75 -16.00 -18.09
C ASP A 254 -42.34 -17.46 -18.25
N VAL A 255 -43.08 -18.36 -17.59
CA VAL A 255 -42.89 -19.80 -17.77
C VAL A 255 -43.54 -20.22 -19.09
N GLU A 256 -42.74 -20.82 -19.98
CA GLU A 256 -43.21 -21.35 -21.26
C GLU A 256 -42.98 -22.86 -21.37
N PHE A 257 -43.99 -23.58 -21.85
CA PHE A 257 -43.88 -25.03 -22.09
C PHE A 257 -44.89 -25.51 -23.13
N ILE A 258 -44.69 -26.74 -23.63
CA ILE A 258 -45.64 -27.40 -24.54
C ILE A 258 -46.66 -28.16 -23.69
N ILE A 259 -47.95 -27.89 -23.88
CA ILE A 259 -49.01 -28.52 -23.11
C ILE A 259 -48.94 -30.05 -23.30
N PRO A 260 -48.71 -30.84 -22.23
CA PRO A 260 -48.62 -32.29 -22.32
C PRO A 260 -49.97 -32.91 -22.68
N GLN A 261 -49.94 -34.19 -23.09
CA GLN A 261 -51.17 -34.95 -23.35
C GLN A 261 -51.89 -35.26 -22.04
N VAL A 262 -52.91 -34.45 -21.72
CA VAL A 262 -53.72 -34.57 -20.50
C VAL A 262 -55.12 -35.15 -20.74
N VAL A 263 -55.53 -35.30 -22.00
CA VAL A 263 -56.83 -35.90 -22.36
C VAL A 263 -56.82 -37.38 -21.96
N GLY A 264 -57.86 -37.80 -21.24
CA GLY A 264 -57.96 -39.15 -20.67
C GLY A 264 -57.37 -39.29 -19.26
N MET A 265 -56.72 -38.25 -18.70
CA MET A 265 -56.26 -38.24 -17.31
C MET A 265 -57.37 -37.78 -16.36
N GLY A 266 -57.29 -38.18 -15.09
CA GLY A 266 -58.16 -37.65 -14.04
C GLY A 266 -57.95 -36.14 -13.86
N VAL A 267 -59.03 -35.38 -13.72
CA VAL A 267 -59.02 -33.90 -13.73
C VAL A 267 -58.07 -33.32 -12.68
N GLU A 268 -58.11 -33.82 -11.45
CA GLU A 268 -57.23 -33.35 -10.36
C GLU A 268 -55.74 -33.65 -10.66
N THR A 269 -55.45 -34.82 -11.23
CA THR A 269 -54.08 -35.20 -11.61
C THR A 269 -53.55 -34.34 -12.75
N ALA A 270 -54.38 -34.10 -13.77
CA ALA A 270 -54.03 -33.25 -14.91
C ALA A 270 -53.83 -31.79 -14.46
N LYS A 271 -54.70 -31.30 -13.58
CA LYS A 271 -54.60 -29.96 -12.99
C LYS A 271 -53.29 -29.81 -12.20
N ALA A 272 -53.02 -30.71 -11.26
CA ALA A 272 -51.81 -30.65 -10.44
C ALA A 272 -50.52 -30.75 -11.27
N MET A 273 -50.52 -31.54 -12.35
CA MET A 273 -49.41 -31.64 -13.29
C MET A 273 -49.15 -30.31 -13.98
N LEU A 274 -50.19 -29.71 -14.58
CA LEU A 274 -50.06 -28.44 -15.30
C LEU A 274 -49.72 -27.26 -14.36
N GLU A 275 -50.26 -27.23 -13.15
CA GLU A 275 -49.91 -26.23 -12.13
C GLU A 275 -48.46 -26.39 -11.64
N SER A 276 -47.98 -27.63 -11.52
CA SER A 276 -46.56 -27.92 -11.23
C SER A 276 -45.63 -27.41 -12.33
N ASP A 277 -46.08 -27.43 -13.59
CA ASP A 277 -45.35 -26.89 -14.73
C ASP A 277 -45.46 -25.35 -14.83
N GLY A 278 -46.14 -24.70 -13.89
CA GLY A 278 -46.25 -23.24 -13.80
C GLY A 278 -47.44 -22.63 -14.54
N ALA A 279 -48.40 -23.44 -15.01
CA ALA A 279 -49.61 -22.92 -15.64
C ALA A 279 -50.72 -22.58 -14.63
N THR A 280 -51.49 -21.56 -14.96
CA THR A 280 -52.77 -21.30 -14.30
C THR A 280 -53.85 -22.17 -14.94
N VAL A 281 -54.47 -23.06 -14.17
CA VAL A 281 -55.42 -24.06 -14.70
C VAL A 281 -56.81 -23.86 -14.14
N VAL A 282 -57.81 -23.90 -15.02
CA VAL A 282 -59.23 -23.85 -14.67
C VAL A 282 -59.90 -25.14 -15.12
N ALA A 283 -60.71 -25.74 -14.25
CA ALA A 283 -61.49 -26.94 -14.59
C ALA A 283 -62.97 -26.57 -14.77
N THR A 284 -63.55 -26.93 -15.91
CA THR A 284 -64.92 -26.60 -16.30
C THR A 284 -65.70 -27.87 -16.61
N GLN A 285 -66.80 -28.11 -15.90
CA GLN A 285 -67.68 -29.23 -16.19
C GLN A 285 -68.54 -28.92 -17.43
N LYS A 286 -68.57 -29.84 -18.39
CA LYS A 286 -69.43 -29.76 -19.57
C LYS A 286 -70.85 -30.16 -19.22
N SER A 287 -71.81 -29.44 -19.80
CA SER A 287 -73.23 -29.80 -19.71
C SER A 287 -73.49 -31.12 -20.45
N THR A 288 -74.27 -32.00 -19.84
CA THR A 288 -74.80 -33.21 -20.48
C THR A 288 -76.19 -32.98 -21.09
N GLU A 289 -76.64 -31.73 -21.14
CA GLU A 289 -77.94 -31.36 -21.69
C GLU A 289 -77.98 -31.64 -23.20
N GLY A 290 -78.98 -32.43 -23.62
CA GLY A 290 -79.13 -32.86 -25.02
C GLY A 290 -78.43 -34.18 -25.38
N MET A 291 -77.73 -34.82 -24.44
CA MET A 291 -77.18 -36.16 -24.63
C MET A 291 -78.24 -37.25 -24.38
N SER A 292 -78.17 -38.36 -25.11
CA SER A 292 -79.02 -39.55 -24.89
C SER A 292 -78.62 -40.32 -23.62
N GLU A 293 -79.53 -41.14 -23.09
CA GLU A 293 -79.24 -41.97 -21.90
C GLU A 293 -78.07 -42.93 -22.12
N GLU A 294 -77.90 -43.45 -23.34
CA GLU A 294 -76.79 -44.34 -23.71
C GLU A 294 -75.45 -43.59 -23.70
N GLU A 295 -75.41 -42.35 -24.21
CA GLU A 295 -74.21 -41.52 -24.20
C GLU A 295 -73.82 -41.11 -22.78
N ILE A 296 -74.79 -40.75 -21.93
CA ILE A 296 -74.54 -40.40 -20.52
C ILE A 296 -74.00 -41.61 -19.75
N ALA A 297 -74.49 -42.82 -20.03
CA ALA A 297 -74.00 -44.05 -19.40
C ALA A 297 -72.56 -44.41 -19.82
N ALA A 298 -72.11 -43.98 -21.00
CA ALA A 298 -70.77 -44.21 -21.51
C ALA A 298 -69.74 -43.14 -21.06
N LEU A 299 -70.18 -42.05 -20.43
CA LEU A 299 -69.28 -40.98 -19.97
C LEU A 299 -68.34 -41.44 -18.86
N VAL A 300 -67.06 -41.17 -19.05
CA VAL A 300 -66.05 -41.33 -18.00
C VAL A 300 -66.01 -40.05 -17.17
N ARG A 301 -66.56 -40.13 -15.95
CA ARG A 301 -66.65 -38.98 -15.04
C ARG A 301 -65.30 -38.60 -14.45
N ASN A 302 -65.11 -37.32 -14.16
CA ASN A 302 -63.89 -36.76 -13.58
C ASN A 302 -62.61 -37.01 -14.43
N VAL A 303 -62.79 -37.21 -15.73
CA VAL A 303 -61.69 -37.38 -16.69
C VAL A 303 -61.73 -36.25 -17.70
N VAL A 304 -60.56 -35.71 -18.01
CA VAL A 304 -60.40 -34.64 -19.00
C VAL A 304 -60.77 -35.18 -20.38
N VAL A 305 -61.80 -34.59 -21.00
CA VAL A 305 -62.22 -34.92 -22.37
C VAL A 305 -61.67 -33.95 -23.40
N GLU A 306 -61.33 -32.73 -22.98
CA GLU A 306 -60.83 -31.67 -23.85
C GLU A 306 -59.99 -30.68 -23.03
N VAL A 307 -58.96 -30.11 -23.66
CA VAL A 307 -58.09 -29.08 -23.07
C VAL A 307 -57.96 -27.91 -24.03
N THR A 308 -58.02 -26.68 -23.53
CA THR A 308 -57.82 -25.45 -24.31
C THR A 308 -56.78 -24.57 -23.61
N PRO A 309 -55.68 -24.17 -24.28
CA PRO A 309 -55.26 -24.55 -25.64
C PRO A 309 -55.02 -26.07 -25.81
N SER A 310 -55.03 -26.56 -27.06
CA SER A 310 -54.95 -28.01 -27.31
C SER A 310 -53.60 -28.60 -26.88
N ALA A 311 -53.60 -29.87 -26.47
CA ALA A 311 -52.36 -30.57 -26.15
C ALA A 311 -51.38 -30.54 -27.35
N GLY A 312 -50.09 -30.30 -27.07
CA GLY A 312 -49.06 -30.07 -28.08
C GLY A 312 -48.91 -28.61 -28.53
N SER A 313 -49.77 -27.69 -28.08
CA SER A 313 -49.60 -26.25 -28.30
C SER A 313 -48.70 -25.62 -27.23
N TYR A 314 -48.15 -24.44 -27.53
CA TYR A 314 -47.34 -23.68 -26.58
C TYR A 314 -48.23 -22.93 -25.59
N TYR A 315 -47.87 -23.02 -24.31
CA TYR A 315 -48.39 -22.18 -23.24
C TYR A 315 -47.31 -21.20 -22.78
N ILE A 316 -47.70 -19.95 -22.56
CA ILE A 316 -46.86 -18.91 -21.96
C ILE A 316 -47.65 -18.37 -20.77
N GLN A 317 -47.08 -18.46 -19.57
CA GLN A 317 -47.69 -17.92 -18.37
C GLN A 317 -47.93 -16.41 -18.52
N GLY A 318 -49.09 -15.94 -18.07
CA GLY A 318 -49.44 -14.52 -18.10
C GLY A 318 -50.81 -14.28 -17.49
N GLU A 319 -51.12 -13.03 -17.14
CA GLU A 319 -52.36 -12.69 -16.41
C GLU A 319 -53.65 -13.18 -17.08
N ASN A 320 -53.66 -13.29 -18.41
CA ASN A 320 -54.84 -13.69 -19.20
C ASN A 320 -54.71 -15.07 -19.86
N ASN A 321 -53.62 -15.81 -19.59
CA ASN A 321 -53.37 -17.10 -20.22
C ASN A 321 -53.65 -18.23 -19.22
N VAL A 322 -54.79 -18.90 -19.40
CA VAL A 322 -55.21 -20.04 -18.58
C VAL A 322 -55.40 -21.29 -19.42
N ILE A 323 -55.02 -22.44 -18.87
CA ILE A 323 -55.36 -23.74 -19.47
C ILE A 323 -56.71 -24.17 -18.89
N THR A 324 -57.71 -24.36 -19.75
CA THR A 324 -59.03 -24.85 -19.36
C THR A 324 -59.14 -26.34 -19.63
N LEU A 325 -59.40 -27.12 -18.59
CA LEU A 325 -59.71 -28.54 -18.65
C LEU A 325 -61.23 -28.73 -18.66
N TYR A 326 -61.75 -29.41 -19.68
CA TYR A 326 -63.14 -29.78 -19.78
C TYR A 326 -63.34 -31.25 -19.41
N TYR A 327 -64.36 -31.53 -18.59
CA TYR A 327 -64.70 -32.87 -18.12
C TYR A 327 -66.22 -33.04 -17.95
N TYR A 328 -66.68 -34.27 -17.75
CA TYR A 328 -68.08 -34.59 -17.41
C TYR A 328 -68.22 -35.10 -15.98
#